data_AF-A0A9Q0GSY5-F1
#
_entry.id   AF-A0A9Q0GSY5-F1
#
_cell.length_a   1.000
_cell.length_b   1.000
_cell.length_c   1.000
_cell.angle_alpha   90.00
_cell.angle_beta   90.00
_cell.angle_gamma   90.00
#
_symmetry.space_group_name_H-M   'P 1'
#
loop_
_entity.id
_entity.type
_entity.pdbx_description
1 polymer ?
#
loop_
_entity_poly.entity_id
_entity_poly.type
_entity_poly.pdbx_seq_one_letter_code
_entity_poly.pdbx_strand_id
1 'polypeptide(L)'
;MRWLDNQPSGSVLFVSFGTGGVLPLEQFQELASGLELSGHRFLWVIKSPTRGAVDAAYFTVQSKEDPLEQKMNAVMLVEDVKVALRPKVDEEKGLIGRQEIAEVVKSLMEGEEGMKVRSKMIEFKDEAAKVLRDDGSSSNSLSEVANIWKTQKTI
;
A
#
# COMPACT_ATOMS: atom_id res chain seq x y z
N MET A 1 17.24 13.15 -0.12
CA MET A 1 17.14 11.84 0.55
C MET A 1 18.20 11.57 1.63
N ARG A 2 19.05 12.55 2.02
CA ARG A 2 20.12 12.34 3.02
C ARG A 2 19.69 11.83 4.40
N TRP A 3 18.45 12.10 4.83
CA TRP A 3 17.96 11.58 6.11
C TRP A 3 17.77 10.05 6.07
N LEU A 4 17.23 9.53 4.97
CA LEU A 4 16.99 8.09 4.79
C LEU A 4 18.31 7.34 4.62
N ASP A 5 19.28 7.94 3.93
CA ASP A 5 20.62 7.37 3.72
C ASP A 5 21.37 7.09 5.04
N ASN A 6 20.99 7.75 6.13
CA ASN A 6 21.58 7.58 7.47
C ASN A 6 20.81 6.57 8.35
N GLN A 7 19.77 5.91 7.83
CA GLN A 7 19.01 4.91 8.60
C GLN A 7 19.46 3.50 8.26
N PRO A 8 19.36 2.54 9.18
CA PRO A 8 19.62 1.13 8.87
C PRO A 8 18.72 0.62 7.73
N SER A 9 19.25 -0.27 6.89
CA SER A 9 18.50 -0.85 5.77
C SER A 9 17.20 -1.50 6.24
N GLY A 10 16.09 -1.19 5.57
CA GLY A 10 14.77 -1.76 5.88
C GLY A 10 14.16 -1.32 7.22
N SER A 11 14.70 -0.29 7.88
CA SER A 11 14.25 0.14 9.22
C SER A 11 13.23 1.27 9.25
N VAL A 12 12.85 1.83 8.10
CA VAL A 12 11.93 2.97 7.99
C VAL A 12 10.63 2.55 7.32
N LEU A 13 9.50 2.79 7.98
CA LEU A 13 8.17 2.65 7.39
C LEU A 13 7.85 3.85 6.50
N PHE A 14 7.51 3.62 5.23
CA PHE A 14 6.99 4.68 4.36
C PHE A 14 5.47 4.71 4.43
N VAL A 15 4.89 5.89 4.69
CA VAL A 15 3.43 6.09 4.81
C VAL A 15 2.98 7.13 3.80
N SER A 16 2.09 6.75 2.88
CA SER A 16 1.54 7.63 1.85
C SER A 16 0.17 7.15 1.38
N PHE A 17 -0.75 8.09 1.15
CA PHE A 17 -2.12 7.82 0.67
C PHE A 17 -2.31 8.28 -0.79
N GLY A 18 -1.23 8.34 -1.57
CA GLY A 18 -1.25 8.80 -2.96
C GLY A 18 -1.59 10.29 -3.09
N THR A 19 -2.07 10.73 -4.25
CA THR A 19 -2.46 12.14 -4.51
C THR A 19 -3.92 12.43 -4.15
N GLY A 20 -4.82 11.47 -4.34
CA GLY A 20 -6.25 11.61 -4.04
C GLY A 20 -6.64 11.32 -2.58
N GLY A 21 -5.90 10.48 -1.86
CA GLY A 21 -6.28 10.09 -0.50
C GLY A 21 -6.10 11.21 0.52
N VAL A 22 -7.18 11.54 1.24
CA VAL A 22 -7.18 12.49 2.36
C VAL A 22 -7.86 11.81 3.54
N LEU A 23 -7.23 11.88 4.72
CA LEU A 23 -7.76 11.30 5.95
C LEU A 23 -8.61 12.33 6.72
N PRO A 24 -9.76 11.91 7.29
CA PRO A 24 -10.46 12.69 8.31
C PRO A 24 -9.55 12.99 9.51
N LEU A 25 -9.78 14.12 10.19
CA LEU A 25 -8.96 14.55 11.32
C LEU A 25 -8.81 13.49 12.42
N GLU A 26 -9.88 12.76 12.73
CA GLU A 26 -9.89 11.71 13.75
C GLU A 26 -8.97 10.55 13.34
N GLN A 27 -9.09 10.04 12.12
CA GLN A 27 -8.22 8.98 11.61
C GLN A 27 -6.76 9.43 11.48
N PHE A 28 -6.53 10.71 11.14
CA PHE A 28 -5.20 11.30 11.11
C PHE A 28 -4.54 11.29 12.50
N GLN A 29 -5.28 11.64 13.55
CA GLN A 29 -4.78 11.64 14.93
C GLN A 29 -4.48 10.22 15.44
N GLU A 30 -5.32 9.24 15.11
CA GLU A 30 -5.07 7.84 15.44
C GLU A 30 -3.81 7.33 14.72
N LEU A 31 -3.63 7.67 13.44
CA LEU A 31 -2.44 7.29 12.68
C LEU A 31 -1.18 7.95 13.25
N ALA A 32 -1.21 9.25 13.53
CA ALA A 32 -0.07 9.95 14.13
C ALA A 32 0.33 9.32 15.46
N SER A 33 -0.64 9.08 16.34
CA SER A 33 -0.40 8.45 17.65
C SER A 33 0.07 7.00 17.51
N GLY A 34 -0.50 6.24 16.58
CA GLY A 34 -0.13 4.84 16.35
C GLY A 34 1.29 4.69 15.81
N LEU A 35 1.70 5.59 14.90
CA LEU A 35 3.08 5.66 14.41
C LEU A 35 4.06 6.00 15.54
N GLU A 36 3.73 6.96 16.40
CA GLU A 36 4.54 7.28 17.58
C GLU A 36 4.65 6.09 18.54
N LEU A 37 3.52 5.47 18.90
CA LEU A 37 3.44 4.31 19.81
C LEU A 37 4.14 3.07 19.23
N SER A 38 4.28 2.99 17.91
CA SER A 38 5.00 1.89 17.26
C SER A 38 6.49 1.87 17.63
N GLY A 39 7.07 3.03 17.99
CA GLY A 39 8.51 3.19 18.23
C GLY A 39 9.38 3.03 16.98
N HIS A 40 8.78 2.84 15.80
CA HIS A 40 9.51 2.64 14.55
C HIS A 40 9.75 3.96 13.83
N ARG A 41 10.88 4.04 13.12
CA ARG A 41 11.16 5.19 12.25
C ARG A 41 10.17 5.17 11.10
N PHE A 42 9.62 6.33 10.76
CA PHE A 42 8.71 6.46 9.63
C PHE A 42 9.02 7.70 8.80
N LEU A 43 8.70 7.62 7.51
CA LEU A 43 8.65 8.75 6.60
C LEU A 43 7.20 8.88 6.11
N TRP A 44 6.49 9.89 6.61
CA TRP A 44 5.07 10.09 6.30
C TRP A 44 4.87 11.32 5.41
N VAL A 45 4.23 11.12 4.25
CA VAL A 45 3.75 12.21 3.39
C VAL A 45 2.41 12.71 3.93
N ILE A 46 2.45 13.84 4.61
CA ILE A 46 1.28 14.46 5.23
C ILE A 46 0.53 15.34 4.23
N LYS A 47 -0.80 15.26 4.28
CA LYS A 47 -1.71 16.24 3.67
C LYS A 47 -2.60 16.85 4.74
N SER A 48 -3.08 18.07 4.48
CA SER A 48 -4.01 18.76 5.37
C SER A 48 -5.26 17.91 5.62
N PRO A 49 -5.57 17.55 6.87
CA PRO A 49 -6.77 16.78 7.18
C PRO A 49 -8.02 17.63 6.93
N THR A 50 -9.10 17.00 6.49
CA THR A 50 -10.39 17.66 6.30
C THR A 50 -11.14 17.78 7.62
N ARG A 51 -11.70 18.97 7.90
CA ARG A 51 -12.52 19.26 9.10
C ARG A 51 -14.03 19.00 8.90
N GLY A 52 -14.44 18.51 7.73
CA GLY A 52 -15.85 18.35 7.32
C GLY A 52 -16.18 16.99 6.72
N ALA A 53 -17.49 16.71 6.62
CA ALA A 53 -18.15 15.42 6.39
C ALA A 53 -17.41 14.41 5.48
N VAL A 54 -17.59 13.14 5.82
CA VAL A 54 -17.15 11.91 5.13
C VAL A 54 -17.18 11.96 3.60
N ASP A 55 -18.02 12.79 2.98
CA ASP A 55 -18.15 12.97 1.53
C ASP A 55 -16.96 13.66 0.82
N ALA A 56 -16.11 14.42 1.53
CA ALA A 56 -14.96 15.09 0.90
C ALA A 56 -13.64 14.31 1.03
N ALA A 57 -13.64 13.20 1.78
CA ALA A 57 -12.47 12.37 2.03
C ALA A 57 -12.53 11.09 1.21
N TYR A 58 -11.61 10.94 0.24
CA TYR A 58 -11.47 9.74 -0.60
C TYR A 58 -11.28 8.43 0.20
N PHE A 59 -10.83 8.52 1.46
CA PHE A 59 -10.71 7.39 2.37
C PHE A 59 -11.88 7.41 3.37
N THR A 60 -13.06 6.99 2.93
CA THR A 60 -14.10 6.54 3.85
C THR A 60 -13.93 5.05 4.04
N VAL A 61 -13.64 4.64 5.27
CA VAL A 61 -13.47 3.22 5.66
C VAL A 61 -14.74 2.40 5.38
N GLN A 62 -15.87 3.06 5.08
CA GLN A 62 -17.19 2.48 4.89
C GLN A 62 -17.97 3.00 3.67
N SER A 63 -17.38 3.64 2.65
CA SER A 63 -18.18 3.89 1.44
C SER A 63 -18.63 2.53 0.87
N LYS A 64 -19.95 2.32 0.80
CA LYS A 64 -20.55 1.12 0.18
C LYS A 64 -20.15 0.98 -1.29
N GLU A 65 -19.70 2.08 -1.89
CA GLU A 65 -18.99 2.12 -3.16
C GLU A 65 -17.61 2.73 -2.88
N ASP A 66 -16.57 1.91 -2.83
CA ASP A 66 -15.23 2.39 -3.15
C ASP A 66 -15.24 2.48 -4.68
N PRO A 67 -15.33 3.69 -5.29
CA PRO A 67 -15.34 3.82 -6.74
C PRO A 67 -14.01 3.38 -7.36
N LEU A 68 -13.01 3.13 -6.53
CA LEU A 68 -11.71 2.59 -6.90
C LEU A 68 -11.65 1.12 -6.50
N GLU A 69 -10.92 0.33 -7.27
CA GLU A 69 -10.67 -1.09 -7.00
C GLU A 69 -9.81 -1.35 -5.73
N GLN A 70 -9.59 -0.35 -4.86
CA GLN A 70 -8.64 -0.42 -3.75
C GLN A 70 -9.05 -1.45 -2.69
N LYS A 71 -10.35 -1.55 -2.38
CA LYS A 71 -10.85 -2.62 -1.50
C LYS A 71 -10.53 -4.01 -2.05
N MET A 72 -10.71 -4.23 -3.36
CA MET A 72 -10.44 -5.51 -4.01
C MET A 72 -8.93 -5.79 -4.03
N ASN A 73 -8.12 -4.79 -4.42
CA ASN A 73 -6.67 -4.88 -4.43
C ASN A 73 -6.12 -5.23 -3.04
N ALA A 74 -6.65 -4.63 -1.98
CA ALA A 74 -6.25 -4.94 -0.61
C ALA A 74 -6.56 -6.41 -0.22
N VAL A 75 -7.71 -6.94 -0.63
CA VAL A 75 -8.07 -8.36 -0.40
C VAL A 75 -7.11 -9.27 -1.15
N MET A 76 -6.88 -9.01 -2.45
CA MET A 76 -5.96 -9.80 -3.27
C MET A 76 -4.52 -9.81 -2.70
N LEU A 77 -4.00 -8.65 -2.28
CA LEU A 77 -2.65 -8.56 -1.71
C LEU A 77 -2.48 -9.30 -0.37
N VAL A 78 -3.56 -9.39 0.42
CA VAL A 78 -3.54 -10.03 1.74
C VAL A 78 -3.83 -11.52 1.64
N GLU A 79 -4.87 -11.92 0.91
CA GLU A 79 -5.38 -13.30 0.89
C GLU A 79 -4.68 -14.16 -0.16
N ASP A 80 -4.51 -13.63 -1.38
CA ASP A 80 -3.98 -14.41 -2.50
C ASP A 80 -2.46 -14.31 -2.59
N VAL A 81 -1.93 -13.08 -2.66
CA VAL A 81 -0.49 -12.85 -2.87
C VAL A 81 0.29 -12.92 -1.56
N LYS A 82 -0.35 -12.60 -0.43
CA LYS A 82 0.21 -12.65 0.95
C LYS A 82 1.45 -11.76 1.13
N VAL A 83 1.38 -10.56 0.56
CA VAL A 83 2.45 -9.54 0.62
C VAL A 83 2.03 -8.28 1.38
N ALA A 84 0.92 -8.34 2.12
CA ALA A 84 0.40 -7.23 2.88
C ALA A 84 -0.18 -7.69 4.23
N LEU A 85 -0.12 -6.79 5.22
CA LEU A 85 -0.91 -6.88 6.45
C LEU A 85 -2.01 -5.82 6.40
N ARG A 86 -3.20 -6.17 6.88
CA ARG A 86 -4.35 -5.26 6.91
C ARG A 86 -4.74 -4.97 8.35
N PRO A 87 -4.71 -3.70 8.78
CA PRO A 87 -5.21 -3.33 10.10
C PRO A 87 -6.72 -3.51 10.18
N LYS A 88 -7.19 -3.89 11.37
CA LYS A 88 -8.60 -4.05 11.68
C LYS A 88 -9.27 -2.71 11.92
N VAL A 89 -10.51 -2.59 11.46
CA VAL A 89 -11.35 -1.43 11.70
C VAL A 89 -12.19 -1.70 12.94
N ASP A 90 -12.26 -0.73 13.83
CA ASP A 90 -13.24 -0.70 14.91
C ASP A 90 -14.63 -0.50 14.27
N GLU A 91 -15.49 -1.53 14.31
CA GLU A 91 -16.79 -1.51 13.63
C GLU A 91 -17.75 -0.47 14.24
N GLU A 92 -17.63 -0.16 15.53
CA GLU A 92 -18.49 0.81 16.21
C GLU A 92 -18.13 2.23 15.81
N LYS A 93 -16.83 2.53 15.73
CA LYS A 93 -16.31 3.87 15.46
C LYS A 93 -16.02 4.13 13.98
N GLY A 94 -15.96 3.07 13.16
CA GLY A 94 -15.63 3.15 11.74
C GLY A 94 -14.20 3.63 11.46
N LEU A 95 -13.29 3.48 12.42
CA LEU A 95 -11.91 3.97 12.36
C LEU A 95 -10.90 2.88 12.76
N ILE A 96 -9.64 3.08 12.39
CA ILE A 96 -8.53 2.24 12.81
C ILE A 96 -7.87 2.92 14.01
N GLY A 97 -7.94 2.29 15.18
CA GLY A 97 -7.37 2.83 16.42
C GLY A 97 -5.84 2.80 16.44
N ARG A 98 -5.24 3.76 17.14
CA ARG A 98 -3.77 3.89 17.29
C ARG A 98 -3.07 2.63 17.79
N GLN A 99 -3.74 1.85 18.65
CA GLN A 99 -3.17 0.62 19.20
C GLN A 99 -3.04 -0.46 18.12
N GLU A 100 -4.09 -0.65 17.32
CA GLU A 100 -4.06 -1.53 16.15
C GLU A 100 -2.98 -1.09 15.15
N ILE A 101 -2.87 0.22 14.89
CA ILE A 101 -1.84 0.77 14.01
C ILE A 101 -0.44 0.44 14.54
N ALA A 102 -0.19 0.67 15.83
CA ALA A 102 1.11 0.39 16.45
C ALA A 102 1.46 -1.10 16.38
N GLU A 103 0.49 -1.98 16.64
CA GLU A 103 0.66 -3.43 16.60
C GLU A 103 0.95 -3.94 15.19
N VAL A 104 0.21 -3.47 14.18
CA VAL A 104 0.44 -3.83 12.78
C VAL A 104 1.80 -3.34 12.31
N VAL A 105 2.20 -2.12 12.68
CA VAL A 105 3.53 -1.60 12.33
C VAL A 105 4.64 -2.44 12.96
N LYS A 106 4.54 -2.78 14.26
CA LYS A 106 5.53 -3.65 14.92
C LYS A 106 5.56 -5.04 14.27
N SER A 107 4.41 -5.64 14.04
CA SER A 107 4.30 -6.95 13.38
C SER A 107 4.94 -6.95 11.98
N LEU A 108 4.72 -5.90 11.20
CA LEU A 108 5.32 -5.74 9.87
C LEU A 108 6.84 -5.53 9.94
N MET A 109 7.31 -4.71 10.87
CA MET A 109 8.70 -4.26 10.89
C MET A 109 9.63 -5.29 11.53
N GLU A 110 9.23 -5.92 12.64
CA GLU A 110 10.07 -6.82 13.42
C GLU A 110 9.43 -8.20 13.70
N GLY A 111 8.13 -8.36 13.45
CA GLY A 111 7.41 -9.61 13.70
C GLY A 111 7.64 -10.71 12.68
N GLU A 112 7.30 -11.95 13.06
CA GLU A 112 7.38 -13.13 12.19
C GLU A 112 6.49 -13.01 10.95
N GLU A 113 5.29 -12.45 11.09
CA GLU A 113 4.39 -12.20 9.96
C GLU A 113 4.99 -11.19 8.98
N GLY A 114 5.63 -10.13 9.48
CA GLY A 114 6.38 -9.18 8.67
C GLY A 114 7.55 -9.83 7.91
N MET A 115 8.24 -10.79 8.52
CA MET A 115 9.27 -11.58 7.84
C MET A 115 8.70 -12.42 6.70
N LYS A 116 7.56 -13.10 6.91
CA LYS A 116 6.87 -13.87 5.86
C LYS A 116 6.43 -12.97 4.70
N VAL A 117 5.80 -11.84 5.00
CA VAL A 117 5.39 -10.84 4.01
C VAL A 117 6.58 -10.35 3.19
N ARG A 118 7.71 -10.01 3.83
CA ARG A 118 8.92 -9.57 3.12
C ARG A 118 9.52 -10.67 2.25
N SER A 119 9.60 -11.90 2.74
CA SER A 119 10.08 -13.03 1.94
C SER A 119 9.22 -13.21 0.69
N LYS A 120 7.89 -13.16 0.85
CA LYS A 120 6.98 -13.31 -0.28
C LYS A 120 7.07 -12.16 -1.27
N MET A 121 7.28 -10.94 -0.78
CA MET A 121 7.47 -9.77 -1.63
C MET A 121 8.79 -9.85 -2.43
N ILE A 122 9.85 -10.43 -1.88
CA ILE A 122 11.11 -10.66 -2.62
C ILE A 122 10.89 -11.66 -3.76
N GLU A 123 10.22 -12.78 -3.50
CA GLU A 123 9.85 -13.74 -4.55
C GLU A 123 9.01 -13.06 -5.64
N PHE A 124 7.99 -12.31 -5.24
CA PHE A 124 7.10 -11.62 -6.18
C PHE A 124 7.84 -10.58 -7.02
N LYS A 125 8.77 -9.83 -6.42
CA LYS A 125 9.65 -8.89 -7.11
C LYS A 125 10.49 -9.61 -8.18
N ASP A 126 11.08 -10.75 -7.85
CA ASP A 126 11.93 -11.49 -8.77
C ASP A 126 11.12 -12.06 -9.95
N GLU A 127 9.91 -12.57 -9.69
CA GLU A 127 9.00 -13.02 -10.75
C GLU A 127 8.54 -11.85 -11.65
N ALA A 128 8.18 -10.72 -11.06
CA ALA A 128 7.82 -9.51 -11.80
C ALA A 128 8.99 -9.03 -12.69
N ALA A 129 10.22 -9.09 -12.18
CA ALA A 129 11.40 -8.74 -12.97
C ALA A 129 11.61 -9.71 -14.14
N LYS A 130 11.38 -11.03 -13.95
CA LYS A 130 11.52 -12.04 -15.01
C LYS A 130 10.54 -11.83 -16.16
N VAL A 131 9.27 -11.56 -15.88
CA VAL A 131 8.25 -11.41 -16.94
C VAL A 131 8.43 -10.16 -17.79
N LEU A 132 9.16 -9.16 -17.29
CA LEU A 132 9.48 -7.90 -17.97
C LEU A 132 10.83 -7.92 -18.72
N ARG A 133 11.60 -9.02 -18.68
CA ARG A 133 12.83 -9.15 -19.47
C ARG A 133 12.51 -9.23 -20.97
N ASP A 134 13.50 -9.06 -21.83
CA ASP A 134 13.32 -9.10 -23.29
C ASP A 134 12.69 -10.42 -23.79
N ASP A 135 13.02 -11.53 -23.13
CA ASP A 135 12.45 -12.87 -23.38
C ASP A 135 11.24 -13.21 -22.49
N GLY A 136 10.83 -12.28 -21.62
CA GLY A 136 9.74 -12.43 -20.66
C GLY A 136 8.37 -12.46 -21.32
N SER A 137 7.42 -13.14 -20.67
CA SER A 137 6.06 -13.32 -21.21
C SER A 137 5.35 -12.00 -21.49
N SER A 138 5.44 -11.00 -20.60
CA SER A 138 4.80 -9.70 -20.82
C SER A 138 5.42 -8.92 -21.98
N SER A 139 6.75 -8.97 -22.14
CA SER A 139 7.46 -8.34 -23.26
C SER A 139 7.09 -8.99 -24.60
N ASN A 140 6.96 -10.32 -24.62
CA ASN A 140 6.53 -11.07 -25.80
C ASN A 140 5.08 -10.72 -26.17
N SER A 141 4.14 -10.76 -25.21
CA SER A 141 2.75 -10.39 -25.46
C SER A 141 2.61 -8.95 -25.96
N LEU A 142 3.38 -7.99 -25.41
CA LEU A 142 3.37 -6.62 -25.90
C LEU A 142 3.95 -6.51 -27.32
N SER A 143 4.99 -7.29 -27.62
CA SER A 143 5.59 -7.37 -28.96
C SER A 143 4.62 -7.96 -29.99
N GLU A 144 3.83 -8.96 -29.61
CA GLU A 144 2.75 -9.52 -30.45
C GLU A 144 1.71 -8.46 -30.79
N VAL A 145 1.22 -7.71 -29.80
CA VAL A 145 0.27 -6.60 -30.02
C VAL A 145 0.88 -5.53 -30.96
N ALA A 146 2.14 -5.16 -30.73
CA ALA A 146 2.84 -4.21 -31.59
C ALA A 146 2.97 -4.72 -33.05
N ASN A 147 3.18 -6.03 -33.24
CA ASN A 147 3.26 -6.63 -34.57
C ASN A 147 1.88 -6.65 -35.27
N ILE A 148 0.79 -6.91 -34.55
CA ILE A 148 -0.58 -6.80 -35.09
C ILE A 148 -0.83 -5.39 -35.64
N TRP A 149 -0.42 -4.35 -34.93
CA TRP A 149 -0.59 -2.97 -35.40
C TRP A 149 0.28 -2.61 -36.60
N LYS A 150 1.48 -3.20 -36.71
CA LYS A 150 2.35 -3.00 -37.87
C LYS A 150 1.77 -3.65 -39.13
N THR A 151 1.18 -4.84 -39.00
CA THR A 151 0.58 -5.55 -40.14
C THR A 151 -0.75 -4.93 -40.57
N GLN A 152 -1.52 -4.34 -39.64
CA GLN A 152 -2.79 -3.64 -39.96
C GLN A 152 -2.62 -2.28 -40.66
N LYS A 153 -1.44 -1.64 -40.60
CA LYS A 153 -1.16 -0.36 -41.28
C LYS A 153 -0.83 -0.48 -42.77
N THR A 154 -0.92 -1.68 -43.34
CA THR A 154 -0.65 -1.94 -44.77
C THR A 154 -1.97 -2.09 -45.51
N ILE A 155 -2.71 -0.99 -45.70
CA ILE A 155 -3.79 -0.81 -46.69
C ILE A 155 -3.59 0.57 -47.33
#